data_AF-A0A9W6BF89-F1
#
_entry.id   AF-A0A9W6BF89-F1
#
_cell.length_a   1.000
_cell.length_b   1.000
_cell.length_c   1.000
_cell.angle_alpha   90.00
_cell.angle_beta   90.00
_cell.angle_gamma   90.00
#
_symmetry.space_group_name_H-M   'P 1'
#
loop_
_entity.id
_entity.type
_entity.pdbx_description
1 polymer ?
#
loop_
_entity_poly.entity_id
_entity_poly.type
_entity_poly.pdbx_seq_one_letter_code
_entity_poly.pdbx_strand_id
1 'polypeptide(L)'
;MSYRPTRVRIQFVWIFLATVCAALLGFASVRRYRHAAVLILHLDQLEHRTSKLTENPQQPKTPSALQPGPPSTDAQEGDLAARSRMQFASLLGITNSSGPRLELESEKWKPLILRHCTEDMPPYYAPCLTKRFPNLEYGEEVVYPDFEAALPGFFDEASAELWVFTNYGPDAQGQTGANKRVVLDERQGRLAFLGLRGQNLVFKNVRYDDGVFPSTWLGDSSHCLGHMTSTEGLHEQGRQPPPPPQQQQQQEQGQGQDTEVEVEVEEAAAYVTPDSERYQHWLDHTTKPLMQNAHLITANTVLLPGLTLATKQPIVQTMWGWLPHFNKSKMAGASGALRVRRLLTSCRVPYVHPYLFFRLQEMVLGPETPRVPLSQRKVVVWYSRSSNDPSRQNRGREILNEDQVKAAIEKLLQERGLGERLEVHPPTQPPSDPLDYVRYLNANAAAMLGPHGGGLCNFKWLASNTLVLELMPRKWISTPLYEESIGHGLNYWVDLLDSVDSQHNMHANISNIIAMLRAELGKEPVRGPIIRYRYDWPAAVEDAVGQEPSHKPYFGSLKLKCCNSLQGMPGWEGLHVLPGPR
;
A
#
# COMPACT_ATOMS: atom_id res chain seq x y z
N MET A 1 52.66 44.14 55.22
CA MET A 1 51.59 44.94 54.61
C MET A 1 50.39 44.04 54.38
N SER A 2 49.29 44.38 55.02
CA SER A 2 48.02 43.65 55.06
C SER A 2 47.18 44.01 53.82
N TYR A 3 46.65 43.01 53.12
CA TYR A 3 45.51 43.17 52.20
C TYR A 3 44.49 42.06 52.44
N ARG A 4 43.28 42.47 52.80
CA ARG A 4 42.05 41.70 53.05
C ARG A 4 40.99 42.10 51.99
N PRO A 5 39.85 41.40 51.84
CA PRO A 5 39.59 40.58 50.65
C PRO A 5 38.33 40.96 49.83
N THR A 6 38.29 40.52 48.57
CA THR A 6 37.20 40.68 47.58
C THR A 6 36.10 39.60 47.63
N ARG A 7 35.81 39.01 48.81
CA ARG A 7 34.79 37.94 48.91
C ARG A 7 33.33 38.41 49.02
N VAL A 8 33.08 39.70 49.25
CA VAL A 8 31.70 40.19 49.48
C VAL A 8 30.92 40.45 48.18
N ARG A 9 31.59 40.69 47.04
CA ARG A 9 30.89 41.04 45.79
C ARG A 9 30.28 39.85 45.04
N ILE A 10 30.78 38.63 45.24
CA ILE A 10 30.29 37.45 44.50
C ILE A 10 28.97 36.92 45.09
N GLN A 11 28.77 36.99 46.41
CA GLN A 11 27.53 36.52 47.03
C GLN A 11 26.31 37.37 46.67
N PHE A 12 26.47 38.70 46.51
CA PHE A 12 25.38 39.57 46.10
C PHE A 12 24.88 39.30 44.68
N VAL A 13 25.77 38.92 43.76
CA VAL A 13 25.40 38.61 42.38
C VAL A 13 24.56 37.32 42.29
N TRP A 14 24.92 36.29 43.07
CA TRP A 14 24.16 35.04 43.11
C TRP A 14 22.79 35.19 43.76
N ILE A 15 22.67 35.98 44.83
CA ILE A 15 21.38 36.24 45.48
C ILE A 15 20.46 37.05 44.55
N PHE A 16 21.01 38.04 43.84
CA PHE A 16 20.23 38.81 42.86
C PHE A 16 19.72 37.93 41.71
N LEU A 17 20.58 37.08 41.12
CA LEU A 17 20.19 36.14 40.06
C LEU A 17 19.13 35.12 40.52
N ALA A 18 19.27 34.57 41.73
CA ALA A 18 18.29 33.64 42.28
C ALA A 18 16.92 34.32 42.50
N THR A 19 16.92 35.58 42.94
CA THR A 19 15.70 36.35 43.18
C THR A 19 14.99 36.71 41.87
N VAL A 20 15.73 37.08 40.83
CA VAL A 20 15.18 37.35 39.49
C VAL A 20 14.62 36.07 38.87
N CYS A 21 15.30 34.93 38.99
CA CYS A 21 14.78 33.64 38.51
C CYS A 21 13.51 33.22 39.25
N ALA A 22 13.44 33.37 40.56
CA ALA A 22 12.24 33.06 41.34
C ALA A 22 11.05 33.98 40.97
N ALA A 23 11.31 35.27 40.74
CA ALA A 23 10.28 36.21 40.29
C ALA A 23 9.76 35.84 38.88
N LEU A 24 10.65 35.52 37.94
CA LEU A 24 10.27 35.12 36.58
C LEU A 24 9.48 33.81 36.54
N LEU A 25 9.84 32.84 37.39
CA LEU A 25 9.07 31.59 37.55
C LEU A 25 7.70 31.83 38.20
N GLY A 26 7.61 32.76 39.15
CA GLY A 26 6.34 33.20 39.74
C GLY A 26 5.40 33.85 38.72
N PHE A 27 5.92 34.75 37.87
CA PHE A 27 5.13 35.39 36.81
C PHE A 27 4.67 34.40 35.72
N ALA A 28 5.48 33.38 35.39
CA ALA A 28 5.10 32.33 34.44
C ALA A 28 4.00 31.41 34.99
N SER A 29 4.00 31.13 36.30
CA SER A 29 2.99 30.31 36.97
C SER A 29 1.64 31.03 37.06
N VAL A 30 1.63 32.32 37.42
CA VAL A 30 0.39 33.12 37.54
C VAL A 30 -0.30 33.35 36.18
N ARG A 31 0.47 33.43 35.08
CA ARG A 31 -0.12 33.51 33.73
C ARG A 31 -0.79 32.21 33.29
N ARG A 32 -0.26 31.03 33.68
CA ARG A 32 -0.88 29.72 33.34
C ARG A 32 -2.20 29.49 34.07
N TYR A 33 -2.31 29.92 35.33
CA TYR A 33 -3.56 29.77 36.09
C TYR A 33 -4.71 30.66 35.60
N ARG A 34 -4.42 31.86 35.06
CA ARG A 34 -5.46 32.74 34.50
C ARG A 34 -6.09 32.20 33.22
N HIS A 35 -5.35 31.48 32.38
CA HIS A 35 -5.91 30.87 31.17
C HIS A 35 -6.73 29.60 31.48
N ALA A 36 -6.31 28.79 32.46
CA ALA A 36 -7.07 27.61 32.89
C ALA A 36 -8.44 27.97 33.51
N ALA A 37 -8.50 29.04 34.32
CA ALA A 37 -9.76 29.48 34.93
C ALA A 37 -10.78 30.05 33.91
N VAL A 38 -10.31 30.71 32.85
CA VAL A 38 -11.17 31.19 31.76
C VAL A 38 -11.69 30.03 30.90
N LEU A 39 -10.87 29.00 30.70
CA LEU A 39 -11.26 27.79 29.95
C LEU A 39 -12.35 26.99 30.69
N ILE A 40 -12.22 26.84 32.02
CA ILE A 40 -13.23 26.15 32.84
C ILE A 40 -14.56 26.91 32.84
N LEU A 41 -14.55 28.25 32.89
CA LEU A 41 -15.76 29.07 32.78
C LEU A 41 -16.44 29.01 31.40
N HIS A 42 -15.69 28.78 30.32
CA HIS A 42 -16.27 28.61 28.98
C HIS A 42 -16.86 27.20 28.76
N LEU A 43 -16.27 26.17 29.35
CA LEU A 43 -16.79 24.80 29.27
C LEU A 43 -18.12 24.65 30.02
N ASP A 44 -18.25 25.29 31.19
CA ASP A 44 -19.48 25.28 32.00
C ASP A 44 -20.65 26.02 31.30
N GLN A 45 -20.35 27.08 30.53
CA GLN A 45 -21.35 27.77 29.69
C GLN A 45 -21.78 26.98 28.45
N LEU A 46 -20.93 26.08 27.95
CA LEU A 46 -21.24 25.22 26.80
C LEU A 46 -22.14 24.05 27.21
N GLU A 47 -21.88 23.39 28.35
CA GLU A 47 -22.75 22.34 28.88
C GLU A 47 -24.16 22.84 29.21
N HIS A 48 -24.28 24.08 29.69
CA HIS A 48 -25.61 24.64 29.98
C HIS A 48 -26.41 25.01 28.73
N ARG A 49 -25.75 25.20 27.57
CA ARG A 49 -26.40 25.48 26.28
C ARG A 49 -26.82 24.21 25.53
N THR A 50 -26.07 23.12 25.64
CA THR A 50 -26.44 21.83 25.02
C THR A 50 -27.59 21.14 25.74
N SER A 51 -27.75 21.33 27.06
CA SER A 51 -28.89 20.77 27.80
C SER A 51 -30.26 21.39 27.47
N LYS A 52 -30.31 22.51 26.75
CA LYS A 52 -31.57 23.19 26.34
C LYS A 52 -32.00 22.89 24.90
N LEU A 53 -31.23 22.10 24.13
CA LEU A 53 -31.51 21.82 22.72
C LEU A 53 -32.14 20.43 22.47
N THR A 54 -32.42 19.66 23.51
CA THR A 54 -33.05 18.33 23.43
C THR A 54 -34.40 18.30 24.12
N GLU A 55 -35.35 19.14 23.71
CA GLU A 55 -36.78 18.87 23.92
C GLU A 55 -37.58 19.30 22.68
N ASN A 56 -38.46 18.40 22.23
CA ASN A 56 -39.57 18.54 21.26
C ASN A 56 -39.30 18.29 19.75
N PRO A 57 -39.76 17.15 19.18
CA PRO A 57 -39.88 16.98 17.74
C PRO A 57 -41.32 17.29 17.27
N GLN A 58 -41.51 18.42 16.60
CA GLN A 58 -42.71 18.65 15.77
C GLN A 58 -42.44 18.21 14.33
N GLN A 59 -43.32 17.32 13.84
CA GLN A 59 -43.37 16.86 12.45
C GLN A 59 -43.59 18.01 11.45
N PRO A 60 -42.87 18.07 10.32
CA PRO A 60 -43.22 18.96 9.23
C PRO A 60 -44.18 18.31 8.22
N LYS A 61 -45.16 19.13 7.83
CA LYS A 61 -46.17 18.90 6.79
C LYS A 61 -45.57 18.92 5.39
N THR A 62 -46.13 18.09 4.52
CA THR A 62 -45.90 17.98 3.07
C THR A 62 -46.29 19.26 2.32
N PRO A 63 -45.54 19.66 1.28
CA PRO A 63 -46.08 20.49 0.19
C PRO A 63 -46.04 19.79 -1.18
N SER A 64 -47.02 20.20 -2.00
CA SER A 64 -47.43 19.67 -3.29
C SER A 64 -46.41 19.75 -4.44
N ALA A 65 -46.70 18.89 -5.41
CA ALA A 65 -46.12 18.70 -6.73
C ALA A 65 -45.86 19.98 -7.55
N LEU A 66 -44.67 20.03 -8.14
CA LEU A 66 -44.29 20.85 -9.29
C LEU A 66 -43.65 19.95 -10.35
N GLN A 67 -44.01 20.18 -11.61
CA GLN A 67 -43.69 19.35 -12.78
C GLN A 67 -42.17 19.28 -13.07
N PRO A 68 -41.65 18.17 -13.64
CA PRO A 68 -40.23 18.04 -13.97
C PRO A 68 -39.89 18.77 -15.27
N GLY A 69 -38.88 19.66 -15.19
CA GLY A 69 -38.13 20.14 -16.35
C GLY A 69 -37.20 19.05 -16.91
N PRO A 70 -36.59 19.27 -18.10
CA PRO A 70 -35.70 18.30 -18.72
C PRO A 70 -34.47 18.03 -17.82
N PRO A 71 -33.96 16.79 -17.77
CA PRO A 71 -32.90 16.41 -16.85
C PRO A 71 -31.61 17.17 -17.16
N SER A 72 -31.02 17.76 -16.13
CA SER A 72 -29.66 18.29 -16.19
C SER A 72 -28.66 17.16 -16.47
N THR A 73 -27.56 17.47 -17.14
CA THR A 73 -26.43 16.56 -17.39
C THR A 73 -25.87 15.95 -16.09
N ASP A 74 -25.97 16.67 -14.96
CA ASP A 74 -25.57 16.19 -13.63
C ASP A 74 -26.41 14.99 -13.15
N ALA A 75 -27.65 14.85 -13.62
CA ALA A 75 -28.51 13.72 -13.29
C ALA A 75 -28.09 12.44 -14.03
N GLN A 76 -27.43 12.54 -15.20
CA GLN A 76 -26.90 11.39 -15.93
C GLN A 76 -25.57 10.88 -15.36
N GLU A 77 -24.73 11.75 -14.79
CA GLU A 77 -23.48 11.34 -14.11
C GLU A 77 -23.73 10.68 -12.75
N GLY A 78 -24.71 11.18 -11.98
CA GLY A 78 -25.16 10.53 -10.75
C GLY A 78 -25.71 9.12 -11.00
N ASP A 79 -26.35 8.92 -12.14
CA ASP A 79 -26.93 7.65 -12.58
C ASP A 79 -25.86 6.64 -13.02
N LEU A 80 -24.76 7.07 -13.67
CA LEU A 80 -23.64 6.17 -13.99
C LEU A 80 -22.90 5.67 -12.75
N ALA A 81 -22.58 6.56 -11.80
CA ALA A 81 -21.90 6.17 -10.56
C ALA A 81 -22.82 5.37 -9.63
N ALA A 82 -24.14 5.56 -9.69
CA ALA A 82 -25.12 4.76 -8.98
C ALA A 82 -25.31 3.38 -9.63
N ARG A 83 -25.36 3.30 -10.97
CA ARG A 83 -25.42 2.04 -11.72
C ARG A 83 -24.15 1.21 -11.56
N SER A 84 -22.97 1.79 -11.66
CA SER A 84 -21.71 1.09 -11.38
C SER A 84 -21.65 0.61 -9.93
N ARG A 85 -22.14 1.41 -8.96
CA ARG A 85 -22.27 0.97 -7.56
C ARG A 85 -23.27 -0.16 -7.37
N MET A 86 -24.44 -0.11 -8.00
CA MET A 86 -25.45 -1.17 -7.92
C MET A 86 -25.01 -2.44 -8.63
N GLN A 87 -24.32 -2.32 -9.77
CA GLN A 87 -23.79 -3.45 -10.51
C GLN A 87 -22.61 -4.09 -9.77
N PHE A 88 -21.73 -3.29 -9.17
CA PHE A 88 -20.66 -3.74 -8.29
C PHE A 88 -21.18 -4.37 -6.99
N ALA A 89 -22.17 -3.74 -6.35
CA ALA A 89 -22.87 -4.31 -5.20
C ALA A 89 -23.54 -5.63 -5.57
N SER A 90 -24.22 -5.70 -6.72
CA SER A 90 -24.82 -6.93 -7.23
C SER A 90 -23.79 -8.02 -7.54
N LEU A 91 -22.60 -7.66 -8.03
CA LEU A 91 -21.51 -8.58 -8.34
C LEU A 91 -20.77 -9.08 -7.09
N LEU A 92 -20.80 -8.31 -6.01
CA LEU A 92 -20.29 -8.70 -4.69
C LEU A 92 -21.34 -9.41 -3.81
N GLY A 93 -22.51 -9.76 -4.34
CA GLY A 93 -23.61 -10.35 -3.54
C GLY A 93 -24.29 -9.38 -2.56
N ILE A 94 -23.98 -8.09 -2.64
CA ILE A 94 -24.56 -6.98 -1.87
C ILE A 94 -25.84 -6.45 -2.56
N THR A 95 -26.71 -7.33 -3.05
CA THR A 95 -28.13 -6.97 -3.21
C THR A 95 -28.81 -7.12 -1.86
N ASN A 96 -29.98 -6.50 -1.66
CA ASN A 96 -30.78 -6.48 -0.44
C ASN A 96 -31.21 -7.89 0.04
N SER A 97 -30.25 -8.74 0.39
CA SER A 97 -30.47 -9.94 1.18
C SER A 97 -30.34 -9.52 2.64
N SER A 98 -31.40 -9.75 3.40
CA SER A 98 -31.48 -9.54 4.84
C SER A 98 -30.59 -10.54 5.63
N GLY A 99 -29.49 -11.00 5.04
CA GLY A 99 -28.49 -11.86 5.66
C GLY A 99 -27.36 -11.03 6.28
N PRO A 100 -26.58 -11.60 7.21
CA PRO A 100 -25.38 -10.94 7.74
C PRO A 100 -24.42 -10.67 6.58
N ARG A 101 -24.21 -9.39 6.29
CA ARG A 101 -23.30 -8.93 5.23
C ARG A 101 -21.90 -9.44 5.57
N LEU A 102 -21.33 -10.28 4.70
CA LEU A 102 -19.93 -10.72 4.82
C LEU A 102 -19.04 -9.47 4.74
N GLU A 103 -18.41 -9.13 5.86
CA GLU A 103 -17.49 -7.99 5.92
C GLU A 103 -16.16 -8.39 5.28
N LEU A 104 -15.90 -7.82 4.11
CA LEU A 104 -14.64 -7.95 3.39
C LEU A 104 -13.49 -7.33 4.20
N GLU A 105 -12.31 -7.95 4.21
CA GLU A 105 -11.15 -7.40 4.93
C GLU A 105 -10.71 -6.08 4.31
N SER A 106 -10.84 -5.93 2.99
CA SER A 106 -10.52 -4.67 2.31
C SER A 106 -11.41 -3.51 2.75
N GLU A 107 -12.66 -3.75 3.12
CA GLU A 107 -13.61 -2.68 3.48
C GLU A 107 -13.22 -1.96 4.78
N LYS A 108 -12.50 -2.63 5.68
CA LYS A 108 -11.86 -1.99 6.84
C LYS A 108 -10.93 -0.86 6.33
N TRP A 109 -10.07 -1.20 5.39
CA TRP A 109 -9.03 -0.30 4.89
C TRP A 109 -9.48 0.62 3.76
N LYS A 110 -10.79 0.76 3.54
CA LYS A 110 -11.33 1.46 2.36
C LYS A 110 -10.86 2.92 2.30
N PRO A 111 -10.33 3.39 1.15
CA PRO A 111 -9.95 4.78 1.00
C PRO A 111 -11.16 5.70 0.89
N LEU A 112 -10.97 6.94 1.33
CA LEU A 112 -11.87 8.04 1.02
C LEU A 112 -11.61 8.51 -0.42
N ILE A 113 -12.68 8.63 -1.21
CA ILE A 113 -12.61 9.10 -2.59
C ILE A 113 -13.12 10.54 -2.68
N LEU A 114 -12.25 11.45 -3.11
CA LEU A 114 -12.61 12.84 -3.36
C LEU A 114 -12.81 13.05 -4.86
N ARG A 115 -13.99 13.55 -5.25
CA ARG A 115 -14.41 13.70 -6.66
C ARG A 115 -14.65 15.13 -7.10
N HIS A 116 -14.81 16.03 -6.14
CA HIS A 116 -15.18 17.41 -6.41
C HIS A 116 -14.08 18.33 -5.89
N CYS A 117 -13.68 19.29 -6.73
CA CYS A 117 -12.74 20.33 -6.33
C CYS A 117 -13.46 21.39 -5.50
N THR A 118 -13.03 21.60 -4.26
CA THR A 118 -13.49 22.68 -3.38
C THR A 118 -12.47 23.83 -3.38
N GLU A 119 -12.84 24.99 -2.85
CA GLU A 119 -11.94 26.16 -2.77
C GLU A 119 -10.70 25.89 -1.89
N ASP A 120 -10.87 25.11 -0.82
CA ASP A 120 -9.78 24.77 0.11
C ASP A 120 -8.93 23.57 -0.33
N MET A 121 -9.30 22.91 -1.44
CA MET A 121 -8.57 21.75 -1.93
C MET A 121 -7.29 22.18 -2.65
N PRO A 122 -6.12 21.57 -2.38
CA PRO A 122 -4.90 21.94 -3.07
C PRO A 122 -5.04 21.77 -4.60
N PRO A 123 -4.57 22.73 -5.41
CA PRO A 123 -4.78 22.72 -6.87
C PRO A 123 -4.23 21.50 -7.60
N TYR A 124 -3.31 20.76 -6.98
CA TYR A 124 -2.69 19.55 -7.55
C TYR A 124 -3.46 18.25 -7.26
N TYR A 125 -4.58 18.32 -6.52
CA TYR A 125 -5.43 17.14 -6.28
C TYR A 125 -6.23 16.83 -7.55
N ALA A 126 -6.42 15.54 -7.81
CA ALA A 126 -7.00 15.08 -9.08
C ALA A 126 -8.33 15.76 -9.47
N PRO A 127 -9.32 15.99 -8.57
CA PRO A 127 -10.54 16.72 -8.93
C PRO A 127 -10.29 18.16 -9.41
N CYS A 128 -9.27 18.83 -8.87
CA CYS A 128 -8.92 20.21 -9.21
C CYS A 128 -8.07 20.32 -10.48
N LEU A 129 -7.39 19.24 -10.87
CA LEU A 129 -6.60 19.19 -12.10
C LEU A 129 -7.46 19.42 -13.36
N THR A 130 -8.75 19.08 -13.33
CA THR A 130 -9.71 19.31 -14.43
C THR A 130 -9.81 20.78 -14.84
N LYS A 131 -9.59 21.71 -13.90
CA LYS A 131 -9.55 23.17 -14.17
C LYS A 131 -8.27 23.61 -14.89
N ARG A 132 -7.20 22.81 -14.81
CA ARG A 132 -5.86 23.13 -15.33
C ARG A 132 -5.56 22.41 -16.64
N PHE A 133 -6.07 21.19 -16.80
CA PHE A 133 -5.85 20.37 -17.99
C PHE A 133 -7.15 20.29 -18.79
N PRO A 134 -7.27 20.98 -19.94
CA PRO A 134 -8.52 21.07 -20.70
C PRO A 134 -9.02 19.73 -21.22
N ASN A 135 -8.11 18.77 -21.37
CA ASN A 135 -8.34 17.41 -21.83
C ASN A 135 -8.53 16.39 -20.71
N LEU A 136 -8.42 16.80 -19.44
CA LEU A 136 -8.77 15.98 -18.30
C LEU A 136 -10.25 16.20 -17.99
N GLU A 137 -11.07 15.20 -18.29
CA GLU A 137 -12.52 15.27 -18.09
C GLU A 137 -12.91 15.00 -16.64
N TYR A 138 -12.20 14.07 -15.97
CA TYR A 138 -12.53 13.64 -14.61
C TYR A 138 -11.28 13.24 -13.83
N GLY A 139 -11.30 13.48 -12.51
CA GLY A 139 -10.23 13.08 -11.61
C GLY A 139 -10.74 12.70 -10.23
N GLU A 140 -10.24 11.60 -9.66
CA GLU A 140 -10.46 11.19 -8.28
C GLU A 140 -9.16 11.21 -7.49
N GLU A 141 -9.16 11.89 -6.34
CA GLU A 141 -8.10 11.72 -5.35
C GLU A 141 -8.52 10.59 -4.40
N VAL A 142 -7.62 9.63 -4.21
CA VAL A 142 -7.83 8.45 -3.36
C VAL A 142 -7.01 8.65 -2.09
N VAL A 143 -7.66 8.83 -0.95
CA VAL A 143 -7.00 9.06 0.35
C VAL A 143 -7.10 7.78 1.18
N TYR A 144 -5.97 7.12 1.38
CA TYR A 144 -5.89 5.87 2.11
C TYR A 144 -5.78 6.11 3.61
N PRO A 145 -6.42 5.30 4.47
CA PRO A 145 -6.21 5.37 5.91
C PRO A 145 -4.75 5.13 6.29
N ASP A 146 -4.27 5.87 7.28
CA ASP A 146 -2.95 5.61 7.84
C ASP A 146 -2.95 4.30 8.65
N PHE A 147 -1.84 3.58 8.59
CA PHE A 147 -1.71 2.29 9.27
C PHE A 147 -0.31 2.09 9.83
N GLU A 148 -0.21 1.17 10.79
CA GLU A 148 1.05 0.73 11.36
C GLU A 148 1.25 -0.75 11.12
N ALA A 149 2.47 -1.12 10.75
CA ALA A 149 2.90 -2.50 10.60
C ALA A 149 3.97 -2.86 11.63
N ALA A 150 3.92 -4.07 12.18
CA ALA A 150 5.01 -4.61 12.98
C ALA A 150 6.27 -4.79 12.11
N LEU A 151 7.45 -4.48 12.66
CA LEU A 151 8.73 -4.83 12.06
C LEU A 151 8.85 -6.37 11.90
N PRO A 152 9.75 -6.85 11.03
CA PRO A 152 10.05 -8.27 10.97
C PRO A 152 10.47 -8.81 12.35
N GLY A 153 10.24 -10.10 12.58
CA GLY A 153 10.97 -10.81 13.62
C GLY A 153 12.41 -11.09 13.18
N PHE A 154 13.34 -11.03 14.12
CA PHE A 154 14.78 -11.25 13.90
C PHE A 154 15.35 -12.29 14.88
N PHE A 155 16.49 -12.87 14.53
CA PHE A 155 17.18 -13.88 15.36
C PHE A 155 18.31 -13.30 16.21
N ASP A 156 18.74 -12.08 15.91
CA ASP A 156 19.73 -11.34 16.68
C ASP A 156 19.55 -9.83 16.49
N GLU A 157 19.99 -9.06 17.48
CA GLU A 157 19.84 -7.60 17.51
C GLU A 157 20.69 -6.91 16.43
N ALA A 158 21.90 -7.41 16.15
CA ALA A 158 22.78 -6.83 15.14
C ALA A 158 22.19 -6.95 13.71
N SER A 159 21.52 -8.06 13.41
CA SER A 159 20.80 -8.24 12.15
C SER A 159 19.57 -7.34 12.07
N ALA A 160 18.85 -7.15 13.18
CA ALA A 160 17.72 -6.22 13.25
C ALA A 160 18.17 -4.78 12.98
N GLU A 161 19.20 -4.31 13.67
CA GLU A 161 19.80 -2.99 13.48
C GLU A 161 20.32 -2.79 12.06
N LEU A 162 21.05 -3.76 11.51
CA LEU A 162 21.58 -3.67 10.15
C LEU A 162 20.45 -3.59 9.12
N TRP A 163 19.39 -4.39 9.27
CA TRP A 163 18.24 -4.37 8.37
C TRP A 163 17.50 -3.03 8.47
N VAL A 164 17.24 -2.53 9.67
CA VAL A 164 16.57 -1.24 9.90
C VAL A 164 17.40 -0.10 9.33
N PHE A 165 18.69 -0.05 9.64
CA PHE A 165 19.60 0.99 9.17
C PHE A 165 19.69 1.01 7.64
N THR A 166 19.83 -0.15 7.00
CA THR A 166 19.95 -0.24 5.53
C THR A 166 18.70 0.27 4.83
N ASN A 167 17.52 0.03 5.41
CA ASN A 167 16.25 0.24 4.73
C ASN A 167 15.50 1.50 5.15
N TYR A 168 15.69 1.97 6.38
CA TYR A 168 14.99 3.11 6.96
C TYR A 168 15.93 4.12 7.64
N GLY A 169 17.25 3.91 7.52
CA GLY A 169 18.25 4.86 7.99
C GLY A 169 18.26 6.18 7.18
N PRO A 170 19.04 7.17 7.62
CA PRO A 170 19.11 8.49 6.99
C PRO A 170 19.46 8.47 5.49
N ASP A 171 20.28 7.49 5.08
CA ASP A 171 20.79 7.34 3.72
C ASP A 171 19.95 6.37 2.87
N ALA A 172 18.90 5.78 3.44
CA ALA A 172 18.09 4.79 2.75
C ALA A 172 17.34 5.43 1.58
N GLN A 173 17.78 5.13 0.36
CA GLN A 173 17.07 5.45 -0.87
C GLN A 173 15.99 4.38 -1.08
N GLY A 174 14.79 4.62 -0.55
CA GLY A 174 13.69 3.68 -0.73
C GLY A 174 13.43 3.34 -2.19
N GLN A 175 13.36 2.05 -2.50
CA GLN A 175 13.16 1.57 -3.87
C GLN A 175 11.81 2.03 -4.48
N THR A 176 10.84 2.39 -3.64
CA THR A 176 9.45 2.64 -4.07
C THR A 176 8.98 4.08 -3.78
N GLY A 177 9.88 4.98 -3.37
CA GLY A 177 9.50 6.32 -2.89
C GLY A 177 8.64 6.34 -1.62
N ALA A 178 8.19 5.16 -1.14
CA ALA A 178 7.41 4.97 0.08
C ALA A 178 8.20 5.38 1.32
N ASN A 179 9.54 5.23 1.33
CA ASN A 179 10.38 5.51 2.50
C ASN A 179 10.28 6.97 2.99
N LYS A 180 9.84 7.93 2.17
CA LYS A 180 9.59 9.30 2.64
C LYS A 180 8.29 9.47 3.44
N ARG A 181 7.39 8.49 3.37
CA ARG A 181 6.08 8.47 4.06
C ARG A 181 5.98 7.37 5.12
N VAL A 182 7.07 6.67 5.37
CA VAL A 182 7.19 5.69 6.43
C VAL A 182 7.96 6.30 7.59
N VAL A 183 7.43 6.17 8.80
CA VAL A 183 8.09 6.58 10.04
C VAL A 183 8.36 5.33 10.86
N LEU A 184 9.63 5.13 11.22
CA LEU A 184 10.05 4.08 12.13
C LEU A 184 9.75 4.49 13.58
N ASP A 185 9.01 3.66 14.30
CA ASP A 185 8.88 3.71 15.75
C ASP A 185 9.64 2.52 16.35
N GLU A 186 10.92 2.73 16.65
CA GLU A 186 11.79 1.70 17.24
C GLU A 186 11.31 1.23 18.62
N ARG A 187 10.62 2.09 19.39
CA ARG A 187 10.15 1.76 20.74
C ARG A 187 9.04 0.74 20.71
N GLN A 188 8.19 0.83 19.70
CA GLN A 188 7.11 -0.13 19.48
C GLN A 188 7.51 -1.25 18.53
N GLY A 189 8.66 -1.16 17.87
CA GLY A 189 9.06 -2.11 16.84
C GLY A 189 8.12 -2.06 15.63
N ARG A 190 7.71 -0.86 15.20
CA ARG A 190 6.70 -0.67 14.14
C ARG A 190 7.13 0.36 13.08
N LEU A 191 6.48 0.26 11.93
CA LEU A 191 6.52 1.25 10.86
C LEU A 191 5.14 1.87 10.69
N ALA A 192 5.07 3.19 10.68
CA ALA A 192 3.86 3.95 10.41
C ALA A 192 3.85 4.46 8.98
N PHE A 193 2.81 4.12 8.23
CA PHE A 193 2.59 4.52 6.85
C PHE A 193 1.59 5.67 6.82
N LEU A 194 2.07 6.86 6.45
CA LEU A 194 1.35 8.12 6.68
C LEU A 194 1.03 8.85 5.37
N GLY A 195 -0.18 9.43 5.31
CA GLY A 195 -0.60 10.31 4.22
C GLY A 195 -0.54 9.63 2.85
N LEU A 196 -0.88 8.34 2.79
CA LEU A 196 -0.87 7.57 1.55
C LEU A 196 -2.02 8.03 0.64
N ARG A 197 -1.69 8.29 -0.63
CA ARG A 197 -2.61 8.89 -1.59
C ARG A 197 -2.41 8.32 -2.99
N GLY A 198 -3.49 8.25 -3.75
CA GLY A 198 -3.50 7.88 -5.15
C GLY A 198 -4.36 8.84 -5.99
N GLN A 199 -4.27 8.71 -7.31
CA GLN A 199 -5.02 9.51 -8.27
C GLN A 199 -5.53 8.62 -9.41
N ASN A 200 -6.81 8.77 -9.74
CA ASN A 200 -7.40 8.25 -10.97
C ASN A 200 -7.71 9.44 -11.87
N LEU A 201 -7.25 9.42 -13.11
CA LEU A 201 -7.42 10.51 -14.07
C LEU A 201 -8.04 9.96 -15.36
N VAL A 202 -9.09 10.62 -15.86
CA VAL A 202 -9.77 10.25 -17.11
C VAL A 202 -9.61 11.39 -18.11
N PHE A 203 -8.84 11.14 -19.16
CA PHE A 203 -8.61 12.07 -20.25
C PHE A 203 -9.61 11.85 -21.37
N LYS A 204 -10.06 12.93 -22.01
CA LYS A 204 -10.98 12.89 -23.15
C LYS A 204 -10.26 13.10 -24.48
N ASN A 205 -10.71 12.38 -25.51
CA ASN A 205 -10.30 12.54 -26.91
C ASN A 205 -8.77 12.57 -27.09
N VAL A 206 -8.08 11.59 -26.50
CA VAL A 206 -6.62 11.49 -26.56
C VAL A 206 -6.20 10.45 -27.59
N ARG A 207 -5.05 10.70 -28.21
CA ARG A 207 -4.31 9.64 -28.89
C ARG A 207 -3.41 8.96 -27.88
N TYR A 208 -3.45 7.63 -27.88
CA TYR A 208 -2.57 6.79 -27.11
C TYR A 208 -1.63 6.07 -28.07
N ASP A 209 -0.33 6.31 -27.92
CA ASP A 209 0.72 5.58 -28.59
C ASP A 209 1.44 4.67 -27.57
N ASP A 210 1.99 3.54 -28.02
CA ASP A 210 2.81 2.71 -27.13
C ASP A 210 4.04 3.48 -26.66
N GLY A 211 4.40 3.33 -25.39
CA GLY A 211 5.53 4.05 -24.79
C GLY A 211 5.23 5.45 -24.23
N VAL A 212 3.99 5.95 -24.32
CA VAL A 212 3.58 7.18 -23.59
C VAL A 212 3.87 7.06 -22.09
N PHE A 213 3.67 5.87 -21.53
CA PHE A 213 4.12 5.52 -20.19
C PHE A 213 5.35 4.61 -20.29
N PRO A 214 6.40 4.86 -19.49
CA PRO A 214 7.57 4.01 -19.52
C PRO A 214 7.24 2.62 -18.95
N SER A 215 7.57 1.58 -19.71
CA SER A 215 7.46 0.17 -19.30
C SER A 215 8.66 -0.31 -18.48
N THR A 216 9.58 0.59 -18.14
CA THR A 216 10.81 0.32 -17.38
C THR A 216 10.98 1.33 -16.25
N TRP A 217 11.84 0.98 -15.29
CA TRP A 217 12.21 1.89 -14.21
C TRP A 217 13.04 3.06 -14.72
N LEU A 218 12.55 4.28 -14.46
CA LEU A 218 13.27 5.52 -14.71
C LEU A 218 13.71 6.16 -13.40
N GLY A 219 14.99 6.55 -13.33
CA GLY A 219 15.58 7.15 -12.12
C GLY A 219 14.96 8.49 -11.70
N ASP A 220 14.25 9.16 -12.61
CA ASP A 220 13.53 10.42 -12.36
C ASP A 220 12.15 10.24 -11.72
N SER A 221 11.72 9.00 -11.47
CA SER A 221 10.41 8.66 -10.90
C SER A 221 9.20 9.11 -11.74
N SER A 222 9.38 9.32 -13.05
CA SER A 222 8.30 9.61 -14.00
C SER A 222 7.48 8.39 -14.41
N HIS A 223 7.93 7.19 -14.03
CA HIS A 223 7.25 5.93 -14.25
C HIS A 223 5.98 5.77 -13.39
N CYS A 224 5.16 4.79 -13.76
CA CYS A 224 3.97 4.40 -13.00
C CYS A 224 4.40 3.88 -11.61
N LEU A 225 3.75 4.30 -10.52
CA LEU A 225 4.16 4.14 -9.10
C LEU A 225 5.24 5.11 -8.63
N GLY A 226 5.84 5.88 -9.53
CA GLY A 226 6.76 6.96 -9.19
C GLY A 226 6.03 8.15 -8.56
N HIS A 227 6.77 8.96 -7.79
CA HIS A 227 6.20 10.15 -7.16
C HIS A 227 6.04 11.34 -8.13
N MET A 228 6.58 11.23 -9.34
CA MET A 228 6.57 12.25 -10.39
C MET A 228 5.93 11.73 -11.69
N THR A 229 5.03 10.75 -11.61
CA THR A 229 4.36 10.21 -12.82
C THR A 229 3.83 11.34 -13.69
N SER A 230 4.31 11.38 -14.93
CA SER A 230 3.90 12.40 -15.90
C SER A 230 2.75 11.89 -16.77
N THR A 231 1.81 12.78 -17.07
CA THR A 231 0.77 12.58 -18.09
C THR A 231 0.98 13.54 -19.27
N GLU A 232 2.15 14.17 -19.39
CA GLU A 232 2.42 15.18 -20.41
C GLU A 232 2.26 14.65 -21.83
N GLY A 233 2.52 13.36 -22.07
CA GLY A 233 2.29 12.73 -23.38
C GLY A 233 0.82 12.55 -23.77
N LEU A 234 -0.14 12.79 -22.87
CA LEU A 234 -1.57 12.71 -23.15
C LEU A 234 -2.11 14.08 -23.55
N HIS A 235 -2.05 14.38 -24.85
CA HIS A 235 -2.60 15.60 -25.41
C HIS A 235 -3.97 15.35 -26.05
N GLU A 236 -4.88 16.32 -25.97
CA GLU A 236 -6.10 16.30 -26.77
C GLU A 236 -5.72 16.40 -28.24
N GLN A 237 -6.16 15.42 -29.03
CA GLN A 237 -6.13 15.62 -30.46
C GLN A 237 -7.25 16.59 -30.82
N GLY A 238 -6.87 17.77 -31.31
CA GLY A 238 -7.79 18.55 -32.12
C GLY A 238 -8.25 17.65 -33.26
N ARG A 239 -9.57 17.53 -33.48
CA ARG A 239 -10.10 16.95 -34.72
C ARG A 239 -9.45 17.74 -35.86
N GLN A 240 -8.43 17.19 -36.53
CA GLN A 240 -8.06 17.74 -37.81
C GLN A 240 -9.31 17.57 -38.70
N PRO A 241 -9.83 18.64 -39.31
CA PRO A 241 -10.89 18.49 -40.29
C PRO A 241 -10.39 17.52 -41.37
N PRO A 242 -11.26 16.64 -41.89
CA PRO A 242 -10.87 15.73 -42.95
C PRO A 242 -10.19 16.55 -44.06
N PRO A 243 -9.06 16.07 -44.63
CA PRO A 243 -8.39 16.79 -45.69
C PRO A 243 -9.39 17.08 -46.82
N PRO A 244 -9.34 18.26 -47.44
CA PRO A 244 -10.25 18.60 -48.52
C PRO A 244 -10.23 17.52 -49.60
N PRO A 245 -11.37 17.25 -50.29
CA PRO A 245 -11.51 16.10 -51.21
C PRO A 245 -10.41 15.99 -52.28
N GLN A 246 -9.77 17.11 -52.61
CA GLN A 246 -8.67 17.18 -53.59
C GLN A 246 -7.34 16.59 -53.09
N GLN A 247 -7.12 16.46 -51.78
CA GLN A 247 -5.93 15.80 -51.21
C GLN A 247 -6.12 14.29 -51.01
N GLN A 248 -7.37 13.82 -50.86
CA GLN A 248 -7.68 12.39 -50.76
C GLN A 248 -7.37 11.64 -52.08
N GLN A 249 -7.64 12.28 -53.23
CA GLN A 249 -7.33 11.68 -54.55
C GLN A 249 -5.83 11.65 -54.89
N GLN A 250 -5.00 12.48 -54.24
CA GLN A 250 -3.55 12.45 -54.45
C GLN A 250 -2.83 11.46 -53.51
N GLN A 251 -3.39 11.15 -52.34
CA GLN A 251 -2.86 10.11 -51.44
C GLN A 251 -3.16 8.68 -51.91
N GLU A 252 -4.22 8.45 -52.69
CA GLU A 252 -4.53 7.12 -53.24
C GLU A 252 -3.62 6.69 -54.40
N GLN A 253 -2.83 7.60 -54.99
CA GLN A 253 -2.01 7.29 -56.18
C GLN A 253 -0.49 7.38 -55.95
N GLY A 254 -0.03 7.74 -54.75
CA GLY A 254 1.40 7.89 -54.48
C GLY A 254 1.78 7.42 -53.08
N GLN A 255 2.53 6.31 -53.04
CA GLN A 255 3.15 5.66 -51.87
C GLN A 255 2.27 4.69 -51.11
N GLY A 256 2.65 3.39 -51.19
CA GLY A 256 2.36 2.42 -50.16
C GLY A 256 3.10 2.79 -48.86
N GLN A 257 2.65 3.86 -48.22
CA GLN A 257 2.89 4.08 -46.81
C GLN A 257 1.92 3.17 -46.07
N ASP A 258 2.46 2.33 -45.19
CA ASP A 258 1.71 1.68 -44.12
C ASP A 258 0.96 2.78 -43.35
N THR A 259 -0.24 3.13 -43.78
CA THR A 259 -1.16 3.93 -42.97
C THR A 259 -1.48 3.08 -41.76
N GLU A 260 -0.78 3.33 -40.66
CA GLU A 260 -1.17 2.82 -39.34
C GLU A 260 -2.65 3.11 -39.15
N VAL A 261 -3.46 2.06 -39.20
CA VAL A 261 -4.91 2.16 -39.01
C VAL A 261 -5.13 2.57 -37.55
N GLU A 262 -5.43 3.84 -37.34
CA GLU A 262 -5.79 4.37 -36.02
C GLU A 262 -7.13 3.76 -35.60
N VAL A 263 -7.12 2.95 -34.54
CA VAL A 263 -8.33 2.29 -34.04
C VAL A 263 -9.03 3.22 -33.06
N GLU A 264 -10.30 3.51 -33.32
CA GLU A 264 -11.14 4.29 -32.41
C GLU A 264 -11.70 3.42 -31.28
N VAL A 265 -11.51 3.86 -30.04
CA VAL A 265 -11.92 3.16 -28.82
C VAL A 265 -12.70 4.12 -27.92
N GLU A 266 -13.90 3.71 -27.49
CA GLU A 266 -14.75 4.54 -26.63
C GLU A 266 -14.13 4.75 -25.23
N GLU A 267 -13.73 3.66 -24.58
CA GLU A 267 -13.12 3.68 -23.25
C GLU A 267 -11.90 2.78 -23.21
N ALA A 268 -10.78 3.29 -22.71
CA ALA A 268 -9.59 2.48 -22.42
C ALA A 268 -9.01 2.79 -21.04
N ALA A 269 -8.30 1.83 -20.46
CA ALA A 269 -7.56 1.99 -19.21
C ALA A 269 -6.12 1.49 -19.36
N ALA A 270 -5.16 2.36 -19.06
CA ALA A 270 -3.74 2.06 -19.19
C ALA A 270 -3.15 1.50 -17.88
N TYR A 271 -2.50 0.34 -18.00
CA TYR A 271 -1.81 -0.37 -16.93
C TYR A 271 -0.38 -0.71 -17.33
N VAL A 272 0.34 0.31 -17.80
CA VAL A 272 1.74 0.20 -18.20
C VAL A 272 2.60 0.43 -16.96
N THR A 273 3.09 -0.64 -16.36
CA THR A 273 4.00 -0.59 -15.21
C THR A 273 5.34 -1.24 -15.51
N PRO A 274 6.43 -0.82 -14.84
CA PRO A 274 7.76 -1.39 -15.01
C PRO A 274 7.78 -2.92 -14.87
N ASP A 275 8.45 -3.58 -15.81
CA ASP A 275 8.74 -5.03 -15.84
C ASP A 275 7.50 -5.95 -15.70
N SER A 276 6.31 -5.43 -16.02
CA SER A 276 5.01 -6.12 -15.84
C SER A 276 4.82 -7.40 -16.66
N GLU A 277 5.79 -7.79 -17.48
CA GLU A 277 5.80 -9.07 -18.19
C GLU A 277 6.10 -10.27 -17.28
N ARG A 278 6.66 -10.02 -16.08
CA ARG A 278 7.04 -11.06 -15.11
C ARG A 278 6.04 -11.20 -13.99
N TYR A 279 5.83 -12.42 -13.51
CA TYR A 279 4.89 -12.75 -12.43
C TYR A 279 5.03 -11.85 -11.19
N GLN A 280 6.25 -11.74 -10.65
CA GLN A 280 6.53 -10.90 -9.49
C GLN A 280 6.13 -9.45 -9.76
N HIS A 281 6.55 -8.93 -10.91
CA HIS A 281 6.42 -7.52 -11.27
C HIS A 281 5.01 -7.10 -11.71
N TRP A 282 4.23 -8.06 -12.19
CA TRP A 282 2.80 -7.86 -12.40
C TRP A 282 2.08 -7.74 -11.05
N LEU A 283 2.45 -8.58 -10.08
CA LEU A 283 1.82 -8.59 -8.76
C LEU A 283 2.17 -7.38 -7.89
N ASP A 284 3.43 -6.95 -7.88
CA ASP A 284 3.87 -5.78 -7.11
C ASP A 284 3.46 -4.45 -7.77
N HIS A 285 3.41 -4.36 -9.11
CA HIS A 285 3.19 -3.10 -9.80
C HIS A 285 1.83 -2.97 -10.46
N THR A 286 1.44 -3.92 -11.32
CA THR A 286 0.23 -3.80 -12.14
C THR A 286 -1.05 -3.95 -11.30
N THR A 287 -1.04 -4.79 -10.27
CA THR A 287 -2.25 -5.00 -9.45
C THR A 287 -2.67 -3.77 -8.64
N LYS A 288 -1.74 -2.89 -8.25
CA LYS A 288 -2.04 -1.71 -7.42
C LYS A 288 -2.99 -0.73 -8.13
N PRO A 289 -2.67 -0.22 -9.34
CA PRO A 289 -3.58 0.64 -10.07
C PRO A 289 -4.89 -0.09 -10.42
N LEU A 290 -4.85 -1.39 -10.76
CA LEU A 290 -6.06 -2.19 -11.00
C LEU A 290 -7.01 -2.19 -9.80
N MET A 291 -6.48 -2.36 -8.57
CA MET A 291 -7.30 -2.39 -7.36
C MET A 291 -7.77 -1.00 -6.94
N GLN A 292 -6.97 0.05 -7.21
CA GLN A 292 -7.35 1.43 -6.92
C GLN A 292 -8.54 1.91 -7.76
N ASN A 293 -8.62 1.47 -9.02
CA ASN A 293 -9.57 2.02 -9.99
C ASN A 293 -10.60 1.00 -10.49
N ALA A 294 -10.68 -0.20 -9.89
CA ALA A 294 -11.57 -1.26 -10.32
C ALA A 294 -13.04 -0.80 -10.49
N HIS A 295 -13.50 0.17 -9.68
CA HIS A 295 -14.86 0.73 -9.77
C HIS A 295 -15.10 1.66 -10.97
N LEU A 296 -14.06 2.07 -11.67
CA LEU A 296 -14.13 2.88 -12.90
C LEU A 296 -14.07 2.02 -14.17
N ILE A 297 -13.73 0.73 -14.04
CA ILE A 297 -13.67 -0.18 -15.18
C ILE A 297 -15.05 -0.77 -15.44
N THR A 298 -15.49 -0.70 -16.70
CA THR A 298 -16.73 -1.29 -17.16
C THR A 298 -16.44 -2.52 -18.02
N ALA A 299 -17.48 -3.31 -18.31
CA ALA A 299 -17.38 -4.39 -19.27
C ALA A 299 -17.00 -3.91 -20.69
N ASN A 300 -17.07 -2.61 -20.98
CA ASN A 300 -16.75 -2.01 -22.27
C ASN A 300 -15.34 -1.42 -22.36
N THR A 301 -14.67 -1.24 -21.23
CA THR A 301 -13.32 -0.67 -21.20
C THR A 301 -12.30 -1.62 -21.83
N VAL A 302 -11.53 -1.10 -22.79
CA VAL A 302 -10.36 -1.78 -23.36
C VAL A 302 -9.17 -1.62 -22.40
N LEU A 303 -8.49 -2.71 -22.08
CA LEU A 303 -7.34 -2.68 -21.17
C LEU A 303 -6.05 -2.61 -21.99
N LEU A 304 -5.15 -1.70 -21.61
CA LEU A 304 -3.84 -1.52 -22.24
C LEU A 304 -2.76 -1.98 -21.25
N PRO A 305 -2.30 -3.24 -21.31
CA PRO A 305 -1.46 -3.83 -20.28
C PRO A 305 0.04 -3.51 -20.42
N GLY A 306 0.43 -2.64 -21.36
CA GLY A 306 1.82 -2.38 -21.75
C GLY A 306 2.47 -3.57 -22.45
N LEU A 307 3.00 -3.36 -23.67
CA LEU A 307 3.34 -4.45 -24.60
C LEU A 307 2.14 -5.37 -24.92
N THR A 308 2.27 -6.28 -25.87
CA THR A 308 1.20 -7.23 -26.18
C THR A 308 1.12 -8.35 -25.14
N LEU A 309 -0.09 -8.84 -24.83
CA LEU A 309 -0.28 -9.90 -23.83
C LEU A 309 0.56 -11.16 -24.15
N ALA A 310 0.74 -11.47 -25.43
CA ALA A 310 1.53 -12.60 -25.91
C ALA A 310 3.02 -12.55 -25.51
N THR A 311 3.56 -11.36 -25.25
CA THR A 311 4.96 -11.17 -24.81
C THR A 311 5.17 -11.42 -23.31
N LYS A 312 4.09 -11.48 -22.53
CA LYS A 312 4.15 -11.69 -21.08
C LYS A 312 4.33 -13.16 -20.72
N GLN A 313 4.88 -13.44 -19.54
CA GLN A 313 4.99 -14.82 -19.05
C GLN A 313 3.61 -15.52 -19.05
N PRO A 314 3.51 -16.83 -19.37
CA PRO A 314 2.24 -17.53 -19.46
C PRO A 314 1.35 -17.37 -18.23
N ILE A 315 1.95 -17.39 -17.03
CA ILE A 315 1.20 -17.16 -15.78
C ILE A 315 0.59 -15.76 -15.72
N VAL A 316 1.28 -14.70 -16.18
CA VAL A 316 0.73 -13.35 -16.23
C VAL A 316 -0.47 -13.29 -17.18
N GLN A 317 -0.39 -13.96 -18.32
CA GLN A 317 -1.52 -14.07 -19.25
C GLN A 317 -2.72 -14.77 -18.60
N THR A 318 -2.46 -15.80 -17.80
CA THR A 318 -3.50 -16.49 -17.01
C THR A 318 -4.12 -15.56 -15.97
N MET A 319 -3.31 -14.88 -15.15
CA MET A 319 -3.72 -14.02 -14.04
C MET A 319 -4.62 -12.85 -14.45
N TRP A 320 -4.38 -12.27 -15.63
CA TRP A 320 -5.27 -11.28 -16.21
C TRP A 320 -6.72 -11.75 -16.35
N GLY A 321 -6.95 -13.07 -16.38
CA GLY A 321 -8.28 -13.69 -16.43
C GLY A 321 -8.89 -14.05 -15.09
N TRP A 322 -8.17 -13.89 -13.99
CA TRP A 322 -8.70 -14.17 -12.66
C TRP A 322 -9.64 -13.06 -12.17
N LEU A 323 -9.57 -11.90 -12.79
CA LEU A 323 -10.26 -10.70 -12.34
C LEU A 323 -11.62 -10.60 -13.04
N PRO A 324 -12.74 -10.61 -12.29
CA PRO A 324 -14.08 -10.86 -12.85
C PRO A 324 -14.59 -9.76 -13.78
N HIS A 325 -14.02 -8.56 -13.71
CA HIS A 325 -14.41 -7.42 -14.54
C HIS A 325 -13.53 -7.27 -15.79
N PHE A 326 -12.55 -8.14 -15.99
CA PHE A 326 -11.64 -8.07 -17.13
C PHE A 326 -11.97 -9.14 -18.16
N ASN A 327 -12.29 -8.65 -19.36
CA ASN A 327 -12.43 -9.49 -20.51
C ASN A 327 -11.10 -9.53 -21.28
N LYS A 328 -10.44 -10.68 -21.32
CA LYS A 328 -9.18 -10.86 -22.09
C LYS A 328 -9.34 -10.50 -23.56
N SER A 329 -10.53 -10.70 -24.16
CA SER A 329 -10.76 -10.33 -25.55
C SER A 329 -10.80 -8.82 -25.78
N LYS A 330 -10.90 -8.02 -24.71
CA LYS A 330 -10.83 -6.55 -24.72
C LYS A 330 -9.45 -6.04 -24.29
N MET A 331 -8.43 -6.88 -24.30
CA MET A 331 -7.05 -6.45 -24.14
C MET A 331 -6.47 -6.13 -25.52
N ALA A 332 -6.21 -4.85 -25.78
CA ALA A 332 -5.52 -4.47 -26.99
C ALA A 332 -4.01 -4.65 -26.77
N GLY A 333 -3.37 -5.40 -27.66
CA GLY A 333 -1.93 -5.30 -27.83
C GLY A 333 -1.61 -3.96 -28.50
N ALA A 334 -0.54 -3.29 -28.07
CA ALA A 334 -0.18 -1.96 -28.56
C ALA A 334 0.52 -2.00 -29.92
N SER A 335 -0.07 -2.65 -30.93
CA SER A 335 0.40 -2.57 -32.32
C SER A 335 -0.36 -1.47 -33.04
N GLY A 336 0.04 -0.21 -32.81
CA GLY A 336 -0.50 0.98 -33.46
C GLY A 336 -1.08 2.01 -32.49
N ALA A 337 -1.30 3.22 -33.00
CA ALA A 337 -1.94 4.31 -32.27
C ALA A 337 -3.43 4.05 -32.06
N LEU A 338 -3.92 4.34 -30.86
CA LEU A 338 -5.33 4.29 -30.52
C LEU A 338 -5.88 5.69 -30.35
N ARG A 339 -7.03 5.97 -30.96
CA ARG A 339 -7.80 7.17 -30.65
C ARG A 339 -8.83 6.81 -29.59
N VAL A 340 -8.63 7.33 -28.39
CA VAL A 340 -9.42 6.96 -27.22
C VAL A 340 -10.31 8.13 -26.79
N ARG A 341 -11.63 7.93 -26.78
CA ARG A 341 -12.56 8.97 -26.32
C ARG A 341 -12.44 9.21 -24.82
N ARG A 342 -12.29 8.16 -24.00
CA ARG A 342 -12.02 8.24 -22.56
C ARG A 342 -10.88 7.32 -22.16
N LEU A 343 -9.74 7.89 -21.78
CA LEU A 343 -8.57 7.14 -21.30
C LEU A 343 -8.40 7.31 -19.79
N LEU A 344 -8.56 6.21 -19.06
CA LEU A 344 -8.27 6.13 -17.63
C LEU A 344 -6.78 5.81 -17.40
N THR A 345 -6.14 6.58 -16.52
CA THR A 345 -4.81 6.29 -15.96
C THR A 345 -4.83 6.44 -14.45
N SER A 346 -4.18 5.50 -13.75
CA SER A 346 -4.16 5.41 -12.29
C SER A 346 -2.76 5.19 -11.73
N CYS A 347 -1.76 5.71 -12.44
CA CYS A 347 -0.36 5.41 -12.15
C CYS A 347 0.17 5.94 -10.84
N ARG A 348 -0.50 6.93 -10.23
CA ARG A 348 -0.20 7.35 -8.87
C ARG A 348 -1.06 6.54 -7.91
N VAL A 349 -0.44 5.57 -7.24
CA VAL A 349 -1.05 4.67 -6.26
C VAL A 349 0.02 4.31 -5.23
N PRO A 350 -0.30 4.17 -3.93
CA PRO A 350 0.70 3.73 -2.96
C PRO A 350 1.19 2.31 -3.30
N TYR A 351 2.50 2.10 -3.19
CA TYR A 351 3.10 0.78 -3.38
C TYR A 351 2.53 -0.23 -2.38
N VAL A 352 2.40 0.17 -1.11
CA VAL A 352 1.90 -0.68 -0.04
C VAL A 352 0.72 -0.02 0.68
N HIS A 353 -0.43 -0.70 0.68
CA HIS A 353 -1.55 -0.39 1.56
C HIS A 353 -2.48 -1.60 1.71
N PRO A 354 -2.93 -1.97 2.93
CA PRO A 354 -3.74 -3.18 3.15
C PRO A 354 -4.97 -3.31 2.24
N TYR A 355 -5.67 -2.20 1.96
CA TYR A 355 -6.79 -2.18 1.00
C TYR A 355 -6.45 -2.85 -0.33
N LEU A 356 -5.31 -2.49 -0.94
CA LEU A 356 -4.97 -2.94 -2.28
C LEU A 356 -4.70 -4.45 -2.32
N PHE A 357 -4.09 -4.99 -1.27
CA PHE A 357 -3.75 -6.41 -1.19
C PHE A 357 -4.95 -7.28 -0.83
N PHE A 358 -5.75 -6.89 0.17
CA PHE A 358 -6.98 -7.60 0.50
C PHE A 358 -7.97 -7.55 -0.64
N ARG A 359 -8.08 -6.40 -1.32
CA ARG A 359 -8.96 -6.26 -2.48
C ARG A 359 -8.55 -7.20 -3.62
N LEU A 360 -7.24 -7.35 -3.88
CA LEU A 360 -6.73 -8.30 -4.87
C LEU A 360 -7.12 -9.74 -4.52
N GLN A 361 -6.89 -10.15 -3.27
CA GLN A 361 -7.26 -11.50 -2.82
C GLN A 361 -8.77 -11.75 -2.95
N GLU A 362 -9.60 -10.81 -2.51
CA GLU A 362 -11.06 -10.91 -2.61
C GLU A 362 -11.55 -10.97 -4.06
N MET A 363 -10.92 -10.23 -4.98
CA MET A 363 -11.27 -10.26 -6.41
C MET A 363 -10.85 -11.55 -7.10
N VAL A 364 -9.69 -12.13 -6.74
CA VAL A 364 -9.14 -13.34 -7.37
C VAL A 364 -9.75 -14.61 -6.77
N LEU A 365 -9.85 -14.69 -5.45
CA LEU A 365 -10.37 -15.86 -4.75
C LEU A 365 -11.91 -15.86 -4.73
N GLY A 366 -12.51 -14.67 -4.66
CA GLY A 366 -13.94 -14.46 -4.50
C GLY A 366 -14.31 -14.08 -3.07
N PRO A 367 -15.34 -13.22 -2.87
CA PRO A 367 -15.75 -12.73 -1.55
C PRO A 367 -16.27 -13.84 -0.62
N GLU A 368 -16.75 -14.94 -1.20
CA GLU A 368 -17.26 -16.12 -0.50
C GLU A 368 -16.16 -17.12 -0.10
N THR A 369 -14.89 -16.82 -0.40
CA THR A 369 -13.79 -17.75 -0.08
C THR A 369 -13.74 -17.99 1.43
N PRO A 370 -13.84 -19.26 1.88
CA PRO A 370 -13.81 -19.56 3.31
C PRO A 370 -12.52 -19.07 3.96
N ARG A 371 -12.66 -18.24 4.99
CA ARG A 371 -11.51 -17.84 5.83
C ARG A 371 -11.18 -18.98 6.77
N VAL A 372 -10.24 -19.84 6.37
CA VAL A 372 -9.76 -20.94 7.21
C VAL A 372 -8.96 -20.35 8.39
N PRO A 373 -9.36 -20.60 9.65
CA PRO A 373 -8.62 -20.12 10.81
C PRO A 373 -7.18 -20.66 10.83
N LEU A 374 -6.24 -19.85 11.32
CA LEU A 374 -4.81 -20.22 11.35
C LEU A 374 -4.55 -21.58 12.01
N SER A 375 -5.26 -21.89 13.10
CA SER A 375 -5.13 -23.17 13.82
C SER A 375 -5.54 -24.41 13.00
N GLN A 376 -6.32 -24.23 11.94
CA GLN A 376 -6.78 -25.29 11.03
C GLN A 376 -5.86 -25.46 9.81
N ARG A 377 -4.97 -24.50 9.52
CA ARG A 377 -3.99 -24.58 8.43
C ARG A 377 -2.88 -25.55 8.84
N LYS A 378 -2.48 -26.46 7.94
CA LYS A 378 -1.57 -27.59 8.26
C LYS A 378 -0.35 -27.72 7.36
N VAL A 379 -0.16 -26.79 6.42
CA VAL A 379 0.93 -26.89 5.45
C VAL A 379 2.03 -25.89 5.81
N VAL A 380 3.25 -26.40 5.92
CA VAL A 380 4.48 -25.60 5.93
C VAL A 380 5.05 -25.68 4.53
N VAL A 381 5.04 -24.56 3.81
CA VAL A 381 5.57 -24.45 2.46
C VAL A 381 7.06 -24.12 2.54
N TRP A 382 7.90 -24.96 1.96
CA TRP A 382 9.32 -24.67 1.71
C TRP A 382 9.53 -24.31 0.25
N TYR A 383 9.88 -23.06 -0.02
CA TYR A 383 10.20 -22.61 -1.37
C TYR A 383 11.67 -22.89 -1.68
N SER A 384 11.93 -23.88 -2.53
CA SER A 384 13.28 -24.24 -2.95
C SER A 384 13.81 -23.30 -4.03
N ARG A 385 15.13 -23.08 -4.02
CA ARG A 385 15.89 -22.52 -5.15
C ARG A 385 16.99 -23.47 -5.63
N SER A 386 16.90 -24.75 -5.27
CA SER A 386 17.92 -25.76 -5.58
C SER A 386 18.31 -25.73 -7.06
N SER A 387 19.59 -25.93 -7.36
CA SER A 387 20.14 -25.99 -8.71
C SER A 387 19.42 -26.98 -9.64
N ASN A 388 18.73 -27.96 -9.06
CA ASN A 388 18.06 -29.04 -9.77
C ASN A 388 16.64 -28.68 -10.24
N ASP A 389 16.14 -27.48 -9.94
CA ASP A 389 14.86 -26.98 -10.45
C ASP A 389 15.02 -26.46 -11.90
N PRO A 390 14.47 -27.16 -12.90
CA PRO A 390 14.59 -26.75 -14.31
C PRO A 390 13.76 -25.50 -14.66
N SER A 391 12.83 -25.07 -13.80
CA SER A 391 12.03 -23.86 -14.00
C SER A 391 12.78 -22.57 -13.64
N ARG A 392 13.98 -22.70 -13.06
CA ARG A 392 14.78 -21.57 -12.57
C ARG A 392 15.43 -20.78 -13.71
N GLN A 393 15.05 -19.52 -13.85
CA GLN A 393 15.65 -18.59 -14.81
C GLN A 393 16.92 -17.87 -14.29
N ASN A 394 17.03 -17.66 -12.96
CA ASN A 394 18.12 -16.89 -12.34
C ASN A 394 18.91 -17.73 -11.34
N ARG A 395 20.25 -17.76 -11.47
CA ARG A 395 21.16 -18.50 -10.58
C ARG A 395 21.34 -17.79 -9.22
N GLY A 396 21.81 -18.56 -8.23
CA GLY A 396 22.20 -18.05 -6.91
C GLY A 396 21.09 -18.00 -5.85
N ARG A 397 21.50 -17.61 -4.64
CA ARG A 397 20.68 -17.61 -3.41
C ARG A 397 20.17 -19.00 -3.04
N GLU A 398 20.94 -20.03 -3.36
CA GLU A 398 20.64 -21.41 -3.00
C GLU A 398 20.92 -21.63 -1.51
N ILE A 399 20.12 -22.49 -0.88
CA ILE A 399 20.38 -22.98 0.47
C ILE A 399 21.19 -24.28 0.35
N LEU A 400 22.49 -24.20 0.63
CA LEU A 400 23.41 -25.32 0.38
C LEU A 400 23.19 -26.50 1.34
N ASN A 401 22.50 -26.29 2.45
CA ASN A 401 22.10 -27.30 3.42
C ASN A 401 20.58 -27.56 3.44
N GLU A 402 19.90 -27.42 2.29
CA GLU A 402 18.44 -27.51 2.17
C GLU A 402 17.88 -28.85 2.65
N ASP A 403 18.54 -29.97 2.33
CA ASP A 403 18.08 -31.30 2.77
C ASP A 403 18.09 -31.45 4.29
N GLN A 404 19.11 -30.90 4.98
CA GLN A 404 19.14 -30.91 6.44
C GLN A 404 18.05 -30.01 7.03
N VAL A 405 17.76 -28.88 6.40
CA VAL A 405 16.66 -27.98 6.83
C VAL A 405 15.32 -28.69 6.72
N LYS A 406 15.01 -29.29 5.56
CA LYS A 406 13.75 -30.00 5.33
C LYS A 406 13.56 -31.14 6.33
N ALA A 407 14.60 -31.97 6.53
CA ALA A 407 14.57 -33.06 7.50
C ALA A 407 14.33 -32.58 8.94
N ALA A 408 14.93 -31.44 9.33
CA ALA A 408 14.72 -30.86 10.65
C ALA A 408 13.29 -30.32 10.82
N ILE A 409 12.71 -29.69 9.80
CA ILE A 409 11.32 -29.23 9.81
C ILE A 409 10.38 -30.43 9.92
N GLU A 410 10.53 -31.45 9.08
CA GLU A 410 9.69 -32.66 9.12
C GLU A 410 9.73 -33.32 10.49
N LYS A 411 10.92 -33.45 11.09
CA LYS A 411 11.08 -33.95 12.45
C LYS A 411 10.30 -33.11 13.47
N LEU A 412 10.39 -31.79 13.41
CA LEU A 412 9.61 -30.90 14.28
C LEU A 412 8.10 -31.10 14.11
N LEU A 413 7.61 -31.21 12.87
CA LEU A 413 6.19 -31.41 12.60
C LEU A 413 5.68 -32.76 13.13
N GLN A 414 6.49 -33.81 13.02
CA GLN A 414 6.22 -35.12 13.62
C GLN A 414 6.20 -35.05 15.15
N GLU A 415 7.18 -34.39 15.77
CA GLU A 415 7.23 -34.18 17.23
C GLU A 415 6.00 -33.43 17.76
N ARG A 416 5.48 -32.46 17.00
CA ARG A 416 4.27 -31.71 17.36
C ARG A 416 3.01 -32.56 17.25
N GLY A 417 2.94 -33.50 16.31
CA GLY A 417 1.82 -34.43 16.18
C GLY A 417 0.48 -33.78 15.82
N LEU A 418 0.48 -32.58 15.23
CA LEU A 418 -0.73 -31.78 14.95
C LEU A 418 -1.31 -31.99 13.53
N GLY A 419 -0.85 -33.03 12.82
CA GLY A 419 -1.21 -33.30 11.43
C GLY A 419 -0.63 -32.30 10.43
N GLU A 420 0.40 -31.55 10.82
CA GLU A 420 1.13 -30.62 9.97
C GLU A 420 2.08 -31.38 9.03
N ARG A 421 2.33 -30.85 7.83
CA ARG A 421 3.27 -31.43 6.85
C ARG A 421 4.10 -30.38 6.13
N LEU A 422 5.28 -30.79 5.67
CA LEU A 422 6.15 -29.99 4.82
C LEU A 422 5.82 -30.25 3.35
N GLU A 423 5.65 -29.20 2.57
CA GLU A 423 5.50 -29.27 1.12
C GLU A 423 6.57 -28.41 0.44
N VAL A 424 7.29 -29.00 -0.51
CA VAL A 424 8.34 -28.30 -1.26
C VAL A 424 7.74 -27.68 -2.51
N HIS A 425 8.05 -26.40 -2.70
CA HIS A 425 7.61 -25.59 -3.83
C HIS A 425 8.81 -25.12 -4.67
N PRO A 426 8.68 -25.06 -6.00
CA PRO A 426 7.51 -25.45 -6.81
C PRO A 426 7.19 -26.95 -6.69
N PRO A 427 5.91 -27.35 -6.77
CA PRO A 427 5.53 -28.74 -6.62
C PRO A 427 5.98 -29.53 -7.85
N THR A 428 6.37 -30.80 -7.66
CA THR A 428 6.78 -31.69 -8.76
C THR A 428 5.70 -31.84 -9.83
N GLN A 429 4.44 -31.76 -9.43
CA GLN A 429 3.28 -31.76 -10.31
C GLN A 429 2.41 -30.55 -9.95
N PRO A 430 2.55 -29.42 -10.67
CA PRO A 430 1.69 -28.26 -10.44
C PRO A 430 0.24 -28.58 -10.83
N PRO A 431 -0.76 -27.98 -10.14
CA PRO A 431 -2.15 -28.07 -10.57
C PRO A 431 -2.32 -27.58 -12.02
N SER A 432 -3.28 -28.16 -12.73
CA SER A 432 -3.61 -27.77 -14.11
C SER A 432 -4.13 -26.34 -14.20
N ASP A 433 -4.91 -25.89 -13.21
CA ASP A 433 -5.30 -24.49 -13.03
C ASP A 433 -4.41 -23.84 -11.95
N PRO A 434 -3.57 -22.85 -12.29
CA PRO A 434 -2.77 -22.13 -11.30
C PRO A 434 -3.63 -21.39 -10.25
N LEU A 435 -4.91 -21.10 -10.51
CA LEU A 435 -5.81 -20.51 -9.51
C LEU A 435 -6.14 -21.51 -8.39
N ASP A 436 -6.20 -22.82 -8.68
CA ASP A 436 -6.43 -23.84 -7.66
C ASP A 436 -5.24 -23.92 -6.70
N TYR A 437 -4.03 -23.71 -7.20
CA TYR A 437 -2.85 -23.58 -6.35
C TYR A 437 -2.93 -22.36 -5.43
N VAL A 438 -3.37 -21.21 -5.96
CA VAL A 438 -3.57 -19.98 -5.18
C VAL A 438 -4.63 -20.17 -4.07
N ARG A 439 -5.77 -20.80 -4.40
CA ARG A 439 -6.81 -21.16 -3.42
C ARG A 439 -6.28 -22.13 -2.37
N TYR A 440 -5.50 -23.13 -2.79
CA TYR A 440 -4.90 -24.11 -1.91
C TYR A 440 -3.95 -23.47 -0.90
N LEU A 441 -3.04 -22.61 -1.36
CA LEU A 441 -2.13 -21.88 -0.48
C LEU A 441 -2.90 -21.05 0.56
N ASN A 442 -3.89 -20.28 0.11
CA ASN A 442 -4.69 -19.43 0.99
C ASN A 442 -5.37 -20.22 2.10
N ALA A 443 -5.95 -21.37 1.76
CA ALA A 443 -6.72 -22.19 2.68
C ALA A 443 -5.86 -23.05 3.62
N ASN A 444 -4.66 -23.48 3.20
CA ASN A 444 -3.93 -24.56 3.89
C ASN A 444 -2.60 -24.15 4.52
N ALA A 445 -1.96 -23.08 4.04
CA ALA A 445 -0.62 -22.72 4.46
C ALA A 445 -0.60 -22.02 5.83
N ALA A 446 0.04 -22.67 6.80
CA ALA A 446 0.34 -22.11 8.12
C ALA A 446 1.68 -21.37 8.14
N ALA A 447 2.61 -21.76 7.27
CA ALA A 447 3.87 -21.06 7.07
C ALA A 447 4.39 -21.18 5.62
N MET A 448 5.20 -20.20 5.20
CA MET A 448 5.99 -20.22 3.97
C MET A 448 7.42 -19.77 4.28
N LEU A 449 8.41 -20.59 3.93
CA LEU A 449 9.82 -20.35 4.24
C LEU A 449 10.64 -20.49 2.96
N GLY A 450 11.64 -19.65 2.78
CA GLY A 450 12.56 -19.82 1.66
C GLY A 450 13.57 -18.69 1.50
N PRO A 451 14.50 -18.83 0.55
CA PRO A 451 15.47 -17.81 0.22
C PRO A 451 14.85 -16.60 -0.47
N HIS A 452 15.45 -15.43 -0.25
CA HIS A 452 15.08 -14.17 -0.89
C HIS A 452 14.98 -14.29 -2.42
N GLY A 453 13.88 -13.77 -2.98
CA GLY A 453 13.68 -13.59 -4.42
C GLY A 453 12.25 -13.84 -4.89
N GLY A 454 12.04 -13.71 -6.20
CA GLY A 454 10.68 -13.70 -6.80
C GLY A 454 9.82 -14.94 -6.58
N GLY A 455 10.42 -16.07 -6.23
CA GLY A 455 9.68 -17.28 -5.87
C GLY A 455 8.89 -17.13 -4.57
N LEU A 456 9.49 -16.46 -3.57
CA LEU A 456 8.86 -16.19 -2.28
C LEU A 456 7.66 -15.23 -2.40
N CYS A 457 7.52 -14.49 -3.51
CA CYS A 457 6.37 -13.62 -3.78
C CYS A 457 5.01 -14.34 -3.79
N ASN A 458 5.00 -15.67 -3.85
CA ASN A 458 3.77 -16.46 -3.66
C ASN A 458 3.12 -16.24 -2.28
N PHE A 459 3.81 -15.61 -1.32
CA PHE A 459 3.19 -15.20 -0.06
C PHE A 459 1.97 -14.31 -0.26
N LYS A 460 1.86 -13.61 -1.41
CA LYS A 460 0.72 -12.73 -1.76
C LYS A 460 -0.62 -13.46 -1.80
N TRP A 461 -0.58 -14.79 -1.89
CA TRP A 461 -1.78 -15.63 -1.88
C TRP A 461 -2.09 -16.25 -0.53
N LEU A 462 -1.22 -16.07 0.46
CA LEU A 462 -1.44 -16.57 1.81
C LEU A 462 -2.51 -15.74 2.52
N ALA A 463 -3.29 -16.39 3.36
CA ALA A 463 -4.22 -15.70 4.24
C ALA A 463 -3.45 -15.00 5.38
N SER A 464 -4.05 -13.96 5.96
CA SER A 464 -3.43 -13.19 7.06
C SER A 464 -3.00 -14.09 8.23
N ASN A 465 -2.03 -13.59 9.00
CA ASN A 465 -1.35 -14.26 10.10
C ASN A 465 -0.54 -15.52 9.71
N THR A 466 -0.51 -15.91 8.43
CA THR A 466 0.42 -16.97 8.00
C THR A 466 1.87 -16.51 8.21
N LEU A 467 2.68 -17.41 8.77
CA LEU A 467 4.10 -17.18 9.05
C LEU A 467 4.92 -17.15 7.76
N VAL A 468 5.78 -16.16 7.59
CA VAL A 468 6.71 -16.07 6.46
C VAL A 468 8.12 -15.93 6.99
N LEU A 469 9.03 -16.79 6.53
CA LEU A 469 10.46 -16.65 6.77
C LEU A 469 11.19 -16.40 5.46
N GLU A 470 11.90 -15.28 5.42
CA GLU A 470 12.84 -14.97 4.36
C GLU A 470 14.29 -15.19 4.80
N LEU A 471 14.99 -16.05 4.07
CA LEU A 471 16.44 -16.23 4.22
C LEU A 471 17.14 -15.29 3.25
N MET A 472 17.73 -14.22 3.78
CA MET A 472 18.24 -13.09 3.00
C MET A 472 19.76 -13.00 3.08
N PRO A 473 20.47 -12.82 1.94
CA PRO A 473 21.90 -12.58 1.98
C PRO A 473 22.22 -11.24 2.67
N ARG A 474 23.07 -11.25 3.68
CA ARG A 474 23.49 -10.05 4.44
C ARG A 474 24.09 -8.94 3.57
N LYS A 475 24.70 -9.30 2.43
CA LYS A 475 25.28 -8.36 1.46
C LYS A 475 24.27 -7.80 0.46
N TRP A 476 23.02 -8.24 0.51
CA TRP A 476 21.97 -7.82 -0.40
C TRP A 476 20.63 -7.74 0.34
N ILE A 477 20.57 -6.77 1.25
CA ILE A 477 19.37 -6.49 2.04
C ILE A 477 18.36 -5.72 1.18
N SER A 478 17.09 -6.09 1.31
CA SER A 478 15.98 -5.52 0.52
C SER A 478 14.67 -5.58 1.31
N THR A 479 13.80 -4.58 1.18
CA THR A 479 12.48 -4.54 1.87
C THR A 479 11.23 -4.93 1.07
N PRO A 480 11.19 -4.97 -0.28
CA PRO A 480 9.92 -5.12 -1.00
C PRO A 480 9.09 -6.32 -0.56
N LEU A 481 9.71 -7.47 -0.31
CA LEU A 481 8.98 -8.67 0.14
C LEU A 481 8.37 -8.48 1.53
N TYR A 482 9.08 -7.84 2.46
CA TYR A 482 8.52 -7.48 3.76
C TYR A 482 7.37 -6.46 3.62
N GLU A 483 7.59 -5.37 2.88
CA GLU A 483 6.59 -4.31 2.70
C GLU A 483 5.30 -4.85 2.05
N GLU A 484 5.41 -5.77 1.09
CA GLU A 484 4.25 -6.42 0.52
C GLU A 484 3.59 -7.41 1.48
N SER A 485 4.38 -8.13 2.29
CA SER A 485 3.85 -9.09 3.27
C SER A 485 2.98 -8.42 4.34
N ILE A 486 3.34 -7.21 4.79
CA ILE A 486 2.54 -6.45 5.76
C ILE A 486 1.22 -5.97 5.15
N GLY A 487 1.18 -5.72 3.83
CA GLY A 487 -0.06 -5.43 3.11
C GLY A 487 -1.10 -6.56 3.22
N HIS A 488 -0.65 -7.80 3.42
CA HIS A 488 -1.49 -8.98 3.65
C HIS A 488 -1.70 -9.32 5.14
N GLY A 489 -1.04 -8.59 6.05
CA GLY A 489 -1.04 -8.92 7.48
C GLY A 489 -0.32 -10.24 7.79
N LEU A 490 0.79 -10.54 7.12
CA LEU A 490 1.57 -11.77 7.33
C LEU A 490 2.56 -11.63 8.49
N ASN A 491 2.79 -12.73 9.21
CA ASN A 491 3.75 -12.78 10.32
C ASN A 491 5.17 -12.96 9.74
N TYR A 492 5.83 -11.86 9.41
CA TYR A 492 7.08 -11.88 8.65
C TYR A 492 8.34 -11.93 9.53
N TRP A 493 9.28 -12.79 9.16
CA TRP A 493 10.58 -12.97 9.79
C TRP A 493 11.70 -12.90 8.75
N VAL A 494 12.85 -12.38 9.16
CA VAL A 494 14.06 -12.30 8.32
C VAL A 494 15.23 -12.97 9.04
N ASP A 495 15.93 -13.87 8.33
CA ASP A 495 17.23 -14.39 8.73
C ASP A 495 18.31 -13.84 7.80
N LEU A 496 19.20 -12.98 8.33
CA LEU A 496 20.31 -12.40 7.57
C LEU A 496 21.52 -13.32 7.59
N LEU A 497 21.73 -14.02 6.48
CA LEU A 497 22.76 -15.05 6.34
C LEU A 497 23.95 -14.55 5.54
N ASP A 498 25.14 -15.00 5.90
CA ASP A 498 26.34 -14.71 5.13
C ASP A 498 26.33 -15.46 3.79
N SER A 499 26.74 -14.74 2.75
CA SER A 499 26.95 -15.33 1.42
C SER A 499 28.22 -16.18 1.42
N VAL A 500 28.09 -17.42 0.94
CA VAL A 500 29.19 -18.38 0.74
C VAL A 500 29.99 -18.07 -0.52
N ASP A 501 29.36 -17.44 -1.53
CA ASP A 501 29.98 -17.12 -2.81
C ASP A 501 29.42 -15.83 -3.45
N SER A 502 29.90 -15.51 -4.65
CA SER A 502 29.45 -14.36 -5.45
C SER A 502 28.04 -14.51 -6.02
N GLN A 503 27.44 -15.70 -5.93
CA GLN A 503 26.04 -15.95 -6.30
C GLN A 503 25.10 -15.78 -5.10
N HIS A 504 25.64 -15.36 -3.96
CA HIS A 504 24.89 -15.18 -2.71
C HIS A 504 24.26 -16.47 -2.21
N ASN A 505 24.86 -17.64 -2.49
CA ASN A 505 24.44 -18.89 -1.88
C ASN A 505 24.67 -18.84 -0.36
N MET A 506 23.86 -19.56 0.43
CA MET A 506 23.81 -19.44 1.88
C MET A 506 23.71 -20.82 2.55
N HIS A 507 24.14 -20.89 3.80
CA HIS A 507 23.75 -21.97 4.70
C HIS A 507 22.69 -21.45 5.66
N ALA A 508 21.52 -22.08 5.66
CA ALA A 508 20.44 -21.74 6.58
C ALA A 508 20.79 -22.15 8.01
N ASN A 509 20.45 -21.31 8.98
CA ASN A 509 20.57 -21.65 10.39
C ASN A 509 19.35 -22.49 10.82
N ILE A 510 19.53 -23.81 10.86
CA ILE A 510 18.46 -24.75 11.22
C ILE A 510 17.91 -24.46 12.62
N SER A 511 18.77 -24.11 13.58
CA SER A 511 18.35 -23.81 14.95
C SER A 511 17.40 -22.61 15.01
N ASN A 512 17.69 -21.56 14.25
CA ASN A 512 16.82 -20.38 14.12
C ASN A 512 15.45 -20.76 13.55
N ILE A 513 15.44 -21.50 12.43
CA ILE A 513 14.21 -21.95 11.77
C ILE A 513 13.33 -22.75 12.74
N ILE A 514 13.91 -23.73 13.43
CA ILE A 514 13.17 -24.59 14.38
C ILE A 514 12.69 -23.78 15.60
N ALA A 515 13.50 -22.85 16.11
CA ALA A 515 13.09 -21.97 17.22
C ALA A 515 11.89 -21.10 16.84
N MET A 516 11.94 -20.46 15.66
CA MET A 516 10.82 -19.66 15.15
C MET A 516 9.57 -20.52 14.94
N LEU A 517 9.68 -21.68 14.28
CA LEU A 517 8.53 -22.56 14.07
C LEU A 517 7.91 -23.03 15.39
N ARG A 518 8.71 -23.31 16.42
CA ARG A 518 8.19 -23.62 17.77
C ARG A 518 7.44 -22.42 18.37
N ALA A 519 7.95 -21.21 18.20
CA ALA A 519 7.37 -19.99 18.74
C ALA A 519 6.06 -19.61 18.03
N GLU A 520 6.02 -19.67 16.70
CA GLU A 520 5.04 -18.96 15.86
C GLU A 520 4.11 -19.88 15.04
N LEU A 521 4.50 -21.12 14.71
CA LEU A 521 3.74 -21.94 13.76
C LEU A 521 2.33 -22.28 14.29
N GLY A 522 1.33 -21.85 13.52
CA GLY A 522 -0.08 -22.07 13.81
C GLY A 522 -0.62 -21.24 14.99
N LYS A 523 0.11 -20.19 15.40
CA LYS A 523 -0.22 -19.34 16.54
C LYS A 523 -0.37 -17.88 16.09
N GLU A 524 -1.17 -17.13 16.84
CA GLU A 524 -1.21 -15.68 16.67
C GLU A 524 0.20 -15.09 16.89
N PRO A 525 0.60 -14.05 16.13
CA PRO A 525 1.94 -13.50 16.20
C PRO A 525 2.25 -12.99 17.61
N VAL A 526 3.43 -13.33 18.14
CA VAL A 526 3.84 -12.87 19.47
C VAL A 526 4.02 -11.35 19.55
N ARG A 527 4.17 -10.69 18.40
CA ARG A 527 4.33 -9.24 18.22
C ARG A 527 2.99 -8.48 18.19
N GLY A 528 1.90 -9.17 18.55
CA GLY A 528 0.56 -8.63 18.43
C GLY A 528 0.09 -8.51 16.97
N PRO A 529 -0.95 -7.71 16.71
CA PRO A 529 -1.50 -7.53 15.37
C PRO A 529 -0.44 -7.00 14.41
N ILE A 530 -0.24 -7.69 13.28
CA ILE A 530 0.75 -7.30 12.25
C ILE A 530 0.41 -5.92 11.70
N ILE A 531 -0.85 -5.68 11.36
CA ILE A 531 -1.35 -4.39 10.91
C ILE A 531 -2.40 -3.85 11.88
N ARG A 532 -2.37 -2.54 12.11
CA ARG A 532 -3.41 -1.83 12.87
C ARG A 532 -3.62 -0.44 12.30
N TYR A 533 -4.82 0.10 12.48
CA TYR A 533 -5.05 1.50 12.14
C TYR A 533 -4.18 2.39 12.98
N ARG A 534 -3.69 3.46 12.35
CA ARG A 534 -3.12 4.57 13.08
C ARG A 534 -4.19 5.66 13.21
N TYR A 535 -4.96 5.60 14.30
CA TYR A 535 -5.77 6.74 14.72
C TYR A 535 -4.99 7.49 15.79
N ASP A 536 -4.13 8.41 15.36
CA ASP A 536 -3.37 9.28 16.27
C ASP A 536 -4.26 10.43 16.75
N TRP A 537 -5.32 10.11 17.53
CA TRP A 537 -6.16 11.13 18.16
C TRP A 537 -5.33 12.14 18.98
N PRO A 538 -4.28 11.74 19.72
CA PRO A 538 -3.41 12.68 20.42
C PRO A 538 -2.68 13.65 19.48
N ALA A 539 -2.06 13.19 18.38
CA ALA A 539 -1.43 14.09 17.42
C ALA A 539 -2.44 14.96 16.67
N ALA A 540 -3.59 14.41 16.28
CA ALA A 540 -4.66 15.16 15.62
C ALA A 540 -5.27 16.23 16.53
N VAL A 541 -5.40 15.95 17.84
CA VAL A 541 -5.87 16.92 18.84
C VAL A 541 -4.78 17.96 19.14
N GLU A 542 -3.50 17.57 19.23
CA GLU A 542 -2.42 18.54 19.41
C GLU A 542 -2.23 19.45 18.19
N ASP A 543 -2.42 18.96 16.97
CA ASP A 543 -2.38 19.76 15.74
C ASP A 543 -3.62 20.66 15.59
N ALA A 544 -4.81 20.19 15.98
CA ALA A 544 -6.03 21.00 15.99
C ALA A 544 -6.00 22.10 17.06
N VAL A 545 -5.22 21.91 18.13
CA VAL A 545 -5.11 22.85 19.25
C VAL A 545 -3.80 23.67 19.17
N GLY A 546 -2.87 23.34 18.27
CA GLY A 546 -1.48 23.81 18.30
C GLY A 546 -0.97 24.50 17.02
N GLN A 547 -1.33 25.78 16.88
CA GLN A 547 -0.73 26.80 15.98
C GLN A 547 -0.95 26.67 14.46
N GLU A 548 -0.97 27.85 13.83
CA GLU A 548 -1.24 28.11 12.42
C GLU A 548 -0.47 27.17 11.46
N PRO A 549 -1.15 26.47 10.53
CA PRO A 549 -0.55 25.53 9.57
C PRO A 549 0.51 26.14 8.62
N SER A 550 0.65 27.46 8.61
CA SER A 550 1.52 28.20 7.70
C SER A 550 3.03 28.08 8.02
N HIS A 551 3.41 27.57 9.20
CA HIS A 551 4.80 27.68 9.67
C HIS A 551 5.62 26.39 9.75
N LYS A 552 5.07 25.19 9.53
CA LYS A 552 5.87 23.96 9.36
C LYS A 552 5.17 22.94 8.46
N PRO A 553 5.90 22.26 7.55
CA PRO A 553 5.34 21.13 6.82
C PRO A 553 4.96 20.02 7.82
N TYR A 554 3.83 19.35 7.54
CA TYR A 554 3.25 18.17 8.21
C TYR A 554 4.28 17.10 8.64
N PHE A 555 5.46 17.06 8.02
CA PHE A 555 6.52 16.08 8.29
C PHE A 555 7.62 16.52 9.27
N GLY A 556 7.68 17.81 9.66
CA GLY A 556 8.73 18.32 10.53
C GLY A 556 8.48 18.09 12.03
N SER A 557 7.22 18.07 12.46
CA SER A 557 6.82 17.86 13.87
C SER A 557 6.87 16.39 14.30
N LEU A 558 6.55 15.46 13.38
CA LEU A 558 6.58 14.01 13.64
C LEU A 558 7.98 13.47 13.92
N LYS A 559 9.04 14.01 13.28
CA LYS A 559 10.43 13.57 13.49
C LYS A 559 11.03 13.95 14.85
N LEU A 560 10.50 14.97 15.53
CA LEU A 560 11.21 15.63 16.65
C LEU A 560 10.62 15.35 18.03
N LYS A 561 9.38 14.85 18.14
CA LYS A 561 8.69 14.74 19.45
C LYS A 561 8.50 13.33 19.99
N CYS A 562 8.52 12.29 19.15
CA CYS A 562 8.43 10.90 19.65
C CYS A 562 9.73 10.40 20.31
N CYS A 563 10.87 11.10 20.16
CA CYS A 563 12.18 10.50 20.37
C CYS A 563 12.88 10.80 21.71
N ASN A 564 12.38 11.70 22.57
CA ASN A 564 13.13 12.10 23.78
C ASN A 564 12.47 11.71 25.11
N SER A 565 13.17 10.78 25.79
CA SER A 565 13.08 10.36 27.20
C SER A 565 11.78 9.70 27.70
N LEU A 566 11.89 8.43 28.09
CA LEU A 566 11.47 7.84 29.39
C LEU A 566 11.44 6.30 29.25
N GLN A 567 12.43 5.62 29.84
CA GLN A 567 12.41 4.17 30.07
C GLN A 567 11.35 3.84 31.12
N GLY A 568 10.53 2.80 30.89
CA GLY A 568 9.69 2.19 31.93
C GLY A 568 8.17 2.39 31.84
N MET A 569 7.60 2.80 30.69
CA MET A 569 6.14 2.81 30.52
C MET A 569 5.61 1.47 29.97
N PRO A 570 4.39 1.04 30.35
CA PRO A 570 3.67 -0.05 29.68
C PRO A 570 3.46 0.30 28.20
N GLY A 571 3.79 -0.63 27.29
CA GLY A 571 3.71 -0.40 25.83
C GLY A 571 5.05 -0.43 25.08
N TRP A 572 6.14 -0.82 25.75
CA TRP A 572 7.41 -1.15 25.09
C TRP A 572 7.34 -2.56 24.49
N GLU A 573 7.15 -2.64 23.17
CA GLU A 573 7.19 -3.90 22.40
C GLU A 573 8.60 -4.12 21.83
N GLY A 574 9.32 -3.05 21.48
CA GLY A 574 10.71 -3.06 21.03
C GLY A 574 10.97 -3.84 19.73
N LEU A 575 12.24 -3.92 19.33
CA LEU A 575 12.65 -4.86 18.28
C LEU A 575 12.46 -6.29 18.78
N HIS A 576 11.69 -7.08 18.03
CA HIS A 576 11.42 -8.46 18.40
C HIS A 576 12.54 -9.38 17.92
N VAL A 577 13.43 -9.69 18.86
CA VAL A 577 14.51 -10.66 18.68
C VAL A 577 14.12 -11.94 19.42
N LEU A 578 14.02 -13.07 18.70
CA LEU A 578 13.95 -14.36 19.38
C LEU A 578 15.31 -14.60 20.04
N PRO A 579 15.38 -14.76 21.37
CA PRO A 579 16.63 -15.13 22.01
C PRO A 579 17.06 -16.46 21.41
N GLY A 580 18.20 -16.46 20.70
CA GLY A 580 18.75 -17.68 20.12
C GLY A 580 18.91 -18.77 21.19
N PRO A 581 18.92 -20.05 20.79
CA PRO A 581 19.23 -21.12 21.73
C PRO A 581 20.58 -20.83 22.38
N ARG A 582 20.58 -20.65 23.71
CA ARG A 582 21.79 -20.53 24.51
C ARG A 582 22.56 -21.84 24.55
#